data_AF-A0A7J8ZB48-F1
#
_entry.id   AF-A0A7J8ZB48-F1
#
_cell.length_a   1.000
_cell.length_b   1.000
_cell.length_c   1.000
_cell.angle_alpha   90.00
_cell.angle_beta   90.00
_cell.angle_gamma   90.00
#
_symmetry.space_group_name_H-M   'P 1'
#
loop_
_entity.id
_entity.type
_entity.pdbx_description
1 polymer ?
#
loop_
_entity_poly.entity_id
_entity_poly.type
_entity_poly.pdbx_seq_one_letter_code
_entity_poly.pdbx_strand_id
1 'polypeptide(L)' 'MTSSHKTQSFPHNSSIDNNWVCLRTDGSIKIDEGFAATGGFVRDHNGRWIVGFSKYLGNCTVMEAELWGILE' A
#
# COMPACT_ATOMS: atom_id res chain seq x y z
N MET A 1 -23.75 -23.41 3.67
CA MET A 1 -23.85 -21.95 3.89
C MET A 1 -22.55 -21.30 3.45
N THR A 2 -22.49 -20.81 2.22
CA THR A 2 -21.43 -19.90 1.76
C THR A 2 -22.12 -18.83 0.95
N SER A 3 -22.23 -17.64 1.55
CA SER A 3 -22.84 -16.47 0.94
C SER A 3 -21.88 -15.94 -0.14
N SER A 4 -22.26 -16.08 -1.40
CA SER A 4 -21.60 -15.38 -2.49
C SER A 4 -21.89 -13.89 -2.36
N HIS A 5 -20.91 -13.13 -1.88
CA HIS A 5 -20.98 -11.68 -1.86
C HIS A 5 -21.04 -11.18 -3.32
N LYS A 6 -22.22 -10.72 -3.74
CA LYS A 6 -22.38 -9.94 -4.97
C LYS A 6 -21.61 -8.63 -4.82
N THR A 7 -20.54 -8.47 -5.57
CA THR A 7 -19.94 -7.17 -5.83
C THR A 7 -20.99 -6.34 -6.57
N GLN A 8 -21.48 -5.27 -5.92
CA GLN A 8 -22.30 -4.27 -6.60
C GLN A 8 -21.38 -3.55 -7.60
N SER A 9 -21.60 -3.80 -8.89
CA SER A 9 -20.95 -3.06 -9.96
C SER A 9 -21.63 -1.69 -10.10
N PHE A 10 -20.87 -0.63 -9.85
CA PHE A 10 -21.27 0.75 -10.13
C PHE A 10 -21.50 0.95 -11.64
N PRO A 11 -22.52 1.71 -12.05
CA PRO A 11 -22.89 1.85 -13.45
C PRO A 11 -21.77 2.54 -14.25
N HIS A 12 -21.46 1.91 -15.38
CA HIS A 12 -20.44 2.29 -16.35
C HIS A 12 -20.92 3.48 -17.20
N ASN A 13 -20.38 4.68 -16.95
CA ASN A 13 -20.26 5.73 -17.95
C ASN A 13 -19.19 6.77 -17.57
N SER A 14 -17.92 6.38 -17.74
CA SER A 14 -16.77 7.24 -17.97
C SER A 14 -15.66 6.31 -18.46
N SER A 15 -14.90 6.69 -19.48
CA SER A 15 -13.60 6.07 -19.67
C SER A 15 -12.87 6.24 -18.35
N ILE A 16 -12.60 5.15 -17.62
CA ILE A 16 -11.75 5.23 -16.44
C ILE A 16 -10.42 5.73 -16.97
N ASP A 17 -10.10 6.99 -16.70
CA ASP A 17 -8.86 7.56 -17.16
C ASP A 17 -7.74 6.69 -16.61
N ASN A 18 -6.92 6.15 -17.50
CA ASN A 18 -5.78 5.29 -17.19
C ASN A 18 -4.62 6.05 -16.52
N ASN A 19 -4.95 7.18 -15.88
CA ASN A 19 -4.02 8.12 -15.27
C ASN A 19 -4.00 7.95 -13.74
N TRP A 20 -4.05 6.70 -13.26
CA TRP A 20 -3.90 6.37 -11.85
C TRP A 20 -2.73 5.42 -11.62
N VAL A 21 -2.19 5.49 -10.41
CA VAL A 21 -1.18 4.58 -9.89
C VAL A 21 -1.65 3.97 -8.58
N CYS A 22 -1.26 2.73 -8.33
CA CYS A 22 -1.52 2.03 -7.08
C CYS A 22 -0.26 2.10 -6.20
N LEU A 23 -0.36 2.74 -5.04
CA LEU A 23 0.64 2.68 -3.98
C LEU A 23 0.29 1.52 -3.03
N ARG A 24 1.26 0.68 -2.70
CA ARG A 24 1.19 -0.28 -1.59
C ARG A 24 2.32 -0.01 -0.63
N THR A 25 1.99 0.01 0.66
CA THR A 25 2.92 0.26 1.76
C THR A 25 2.84 -0.88 2.75
N ASP A 26 3.92 -1.14 3.45
CA ASP A 26 3.99 -2.11 4.54
C ASP A 26 5.00 -1.61 5.59
N GLY A 27 4.59 -1.63 6.85
CA GLY A 27 5.43 -1.30 7.99
C GLY A 27 5.97 -2.56 8.65
N SER A 28 7.22 -2.51 9.10
CA SER A 28 7.82 -3.59 9.88
C SER A 28 8.52 -3.05 11.11
N ILE A 29 8.39 -3.78 12.22
CA ILE A 29 9.12 -3.50 13.46
C ILE A 29 9.78 -4.76 14.01
N LYS A 30 10.93 -4.57 14.63
CA LYS A 30 11.69 -5.57 15.36
C LYS A 30 11.81 -5.09 16.81
N ILE A 31 10.91 -5.60 17.66
CA ILE A 31 10.66 -5.08 19.01
C ILE A 31 11.89 -5.23 19.93
N ASP A 32 12.63 -6.32 19.78
CA ASP A 32 13.82 -6.65 20.55
C ASP A 32 15.00 -5.72 20.29
N GLU A 33 15.12 -5.19 19.07
CA GLU A 33 16.21 -4.29 18.65
C GLU A 33 15.78 -2.82 18.52
N GLY A 34 14.49 -2.51 18.69
CA GLY A 34 13.97 -1.15 18.53
C GLY A 34 14.11 -0.64 17.09
N PHE A 35 14.09 -1.54 16.11
CA PHE A 35 14.21 -1.20 14.69
C PHE A 35 12.86 -1.22 14.02
N ALA A 36 12.53 -0.15 13.31
CA ALA A 36 11.39 -0.07 12.43
C ALA A 36 11.84 0.34 11.03
N ALA A 37 11.14 -0.17 10.05
CA ALA A 37 11.29 0.21 8.67
C ALA A 37 9.92 0.22 8.00
N THR A 38 9.78 1.05 6.99
CA THR A 38 8.62 1.04 6.10
C THR A 38 9.09 0.83 4.68
N GLY A 39 8.23 0.28 3.85
CA GLY A 39 8.52 0.12 2.44
C GLY A 39 7.26 0.01 1.63
N GLY A 40 7.44 -0.04 0.32
CA GLY A 40 6.32 -0.10 -0.57
C GLY A 40 6.71 -0.10 -2.03
N PHE A 41 5.69 -0.10 -2.87
CA PHE A 41 5.87 -0.03 -4.31
C PHE A 41 4.68 0.61 -5.00
N VAL A 42 4.96 1.21 -6.14
CA VAL A 42 3.99 1.87 -7.01
C VAL A 42 3.81 1.05 -8.28
N ARG A 43 2.56 0.85 -8.71
CA ARG A 43 2.20 0.21 -9.97
C ARG A 43 1.33 1.11 -10.85
N ASP A 44 1.45 0.96 -12.16
CA ASP A 44 0.54 1.61 -13.11
C ASP A 44 -0.87 0.98 -13.07
N HIS A 45 -1.79 1.57 -13.84
CA HIS A 45 -3.16 1.09 -13.98
C HIS A 45 -3.28 -0.34 -14.57
N ASN A 46 -2.23 -0.84 -15.23
CA ASN A 46 -2.14 -2.21 -15.75
C ASN A 46 -1.51 -3.17 -14.73
N GLY A 47 -1.18 -2.70 -13.53
CA GLY A 47 -0.50 -3.48 -12.51
C GLY A 47 0.99 -3.70 -12.77
N ARG A 48 1.61 -2.96 -13.71
CA ARG A 48 3.06 -3.02 -13.96
C ARG A 48 3.80 -2.26 -12.89
N TRP A 49 4.91 -2.81 -12.41
CA TRP A 49 5.76 -2.16 -11.44
C TRP A 49 6.43 -0.91 -12.04
N ILE A 50 6.30 0.22 -11.34
CA ILE A 50 6.98 1.48 -11.66
C ILE A 50 8.23 1.64 -10.79
N VAL A 51 8.07 1.65 -9.46
CA VAL A 51 9.16 1.89 -8.51
C VAL A 51 8.86 1.25 -7.15
N GLY A 52 9.89 0.91 -6.39
CA GLY A 52 9.80 0.45 -4.99
C GLY A 52 10.67 1.30 -4.09
N PHE A 53 10.33 1.36 -2.80
CA PHE A 53 11.06 2.12 -1.79
C PHE A 53 11.15 1.35 -0.48
N SER A 54 12.15 1.72 0.32
CA SER A 54 12.32 1.24 1.70
C SER A 54 13.02 2.32 2.51
N LYS A 55 12.57 2.54 3.74
CA LYS A 55 13.13 3.54 4.65
C LYS A 55 13.27 2.96 6.04
N TYR A 56 14.47 3.09 6.60
CA TYR A 56 14.72 2.83 8.01
C TYR A 56 14.18 4.00 8.85
N LEU A 57 13.37 3.68 9.86
CA LEU A 57 12.68 4.66 10.72
C LEU A 57 13.28 4.73 12.14
N GLY A 58 14.13 3.77 12.52
CA GLY A 58 14.63 3.68 13.89
C GLY A 58 13.53 3.19 14.83
N ASN A 59 13.45 3.74 16.04
CA ASN A 59 12.49 3.27 17.03
C ASN A 59 11.15 3.98 16.82
N CYS A 60 10.14 3.26 16.33
CA CYS A 60 8.76 3.73 16.26
C CYS A 60 7.77 2.57 16.49
N THR A 61 6.52 2.92 16.74
CA THR A 61 5.42 1.96 16.86
C THR A 61 5.07 1.34 15.51
N VAL A 62 4.35 0.21 15.52
CA VAL A 62 3.80 -0.42 14.30
C VAL A 62 2.98 0.59 13.50
N MET A 63 2.12 1.36 14.17
CA MET A 63 1.24 2.32 13.51
C MET A 63 2.03 3.45 12.84
N GLU A 64 3.09 3.92 13.47
CA GLU A 64 3.99 4.92 12.86
C GLU A 64 4.70 4.33 11.64
N ALA A 65 5.19 3.08 11.71
CA ALA A 65 5.86 2.43 10.59
C ALA A 65 4.94 2.30 9.35
N GLU A 66 3.68 1.96 9.57
CA GLU A 66 2.67 1.92 8.50
C GLU A 66 2.40 3.31 7.91
N LEU A 67 2.22 4.33 8.76
CA LEU A 67 1.88 5.68 8.31
C LEU A 67 3.04 6.35 7.56
N TRP A 68 4.29 6.12 7.99
CA TRP A 68 5.47 6.62 7.30
C TRP A 68 5.58 6.11 5.87
N GLY A 69 5.06 4.91 5.58
CA GLY A 69 5.07 4.35 4.23
C GLY A 69 4.18 5.12 3.26
N ILE A 70 3.11 5.77 3.75
CA ILE A 70 2.22 6.60 2.93
C ILE A 70 2.84 7.96 2.63
N LEU A 71 3.68 8.46 3.54
CA LEU A 71 4.33 9.76 3.41
C LEU A 71 5.57 9.73 2.49
N GLU A 72 6.20 8.57 2.35
CA GLU A 72 7.39 8.37 1.52
C GLU A 72 7.08 8.36 0.01
#